data_AF-A0A7C9D5U4-F1
#
_entry.id   AF-A0A7C9D5U4-F1
#
_cell.length_a   1.000
_cell.length_b   1.000
_cell.length_c   1.000
_cell.angle_alpha   90.00
_cell.angle_beta   90.00
_cell.angle_gamma   90.00
#
_symmetry.space_group_name_H-M   'P 1'
#
loop_
_entity.id
_entity.type
_entity.pdbx_description
1 polymer ?
#
loop_
_entity_poly.entity_id
_entity_poly.type
_entity_poly.pdbx_seq_one_letter_code
_entity_poly.pdbx_strand_id
1 'polypeptide(L)'
;CAPDPKEDPPKIVPGSQISFFKNGIGQGVAFKDLCGGRYYPAASMYSLPNQPNCIVKFNFGPHFECFPTDFGDCPIPKPMIEVPYHGFDNALENGALNDNKR
;
A
#
# COMPACT_ATOMS: atom_id res chain seq x y z
N CYS A 1 30.87 15.31 -1.00
CA CYS A 1 29.59 14.67 -1.32
C CYS A 1 28.91 15.51 -2.40
N ALA A 2 28.83 15.02 -3.63
CA ALA A 2 28.03 15.69 -4.66
C ALA A 2 26.55 15.57 -4.27
N PRO A 3 25.74 16.63 -4.39
CA PRO A 3 24.31 16.53 -4.17
C PRO A 3 23.72 15.60 -5.24
N ASP A 4 22.97 14.58 -4.79
CA ASP A 4 22.14 13.74 -5.64
C ASP A 4 21.22 14.64 -6.49
N PRO A 5 20.97 14.36 -7.78
CA PRO A 5 20.04 15.14 -8.58
C PRO A 5 18.69 15.11 -7.86
N LYS A 6 18.21 16.30 -7.49
CA LYS A 6 16.93 16.50 -6.81
C LYS A 6 15.84 15.89 -7.69
N GLU A 7 15.34 14.73 -7.30
CA GLU A 7 14.14 14.16 -7.90
C GLU A 7 13.01 15.17 -7.71
N ASP A 8 12.31 15.51 -8.79
CA ASP A 8 11.12 16.35 -8.69
C ASP A 8 10.11 15.64 -7.77
N PRO A 9 9.48 16.36 -6.83
CA PRO A 9 8.50 15.75 -5.95
C PRO A 9 7.41 15.06 -6.77
N PRO A 10 6.95 13.86 -6.37
CA PRO A 10 5.92 13.13 -7.11
C PRO A 10 4.71 14.01 -7.38
N LYS A 11 4.28 14.06 -8.65
CA LYS A 11 3.12 14.86 -9.06
C LYS A 11 1.85 14.32 -8.41
N ILE A 12 1.07 15.19 -7.78
CA ILE A 12 -0.24 14.85 -7.22
C ILE A 12 -1.19 14.38 -8.34
N VAL A 13 -2.00 13.36 -8.05
CA VAL A 13 -3.08 12.86 -8.91
C VAL A 13 -4.41 13.43 -8.40
N PRO A 14 -4.98 14.46 -9.04
CA PRO A 14 -6.19 15.12 -8.55
C PRO A 14 -7.40 14.17 -8.51
N GLY A 15 -8.17 14.22 -7.43
CA GLY A 15 -9.36 13.38 -7.25
C GLY A 15 -9.07 11.93 -6.88
N SER A 16 -7.79 11.54 -6.74
CA SER A 16 -7.43 10.25 -6.16
C SER A 16 -7.76 10.22 -4.66
N GLN A 17 -8.11 9.05 -4.14
CA GLN A 17 -8.38 8.90 -2.71
C GLN A 17 -8.11 7.48 -2.21
N ILE A 18 -7.88 7.37 -0.90
CA ILE A 18 -7.91 6.10 -0.14
C ILE A 18 -9.09 6.19 0.82
N SER A 19 -10.03 5.25 0.71
CA SER A 19 -11.19 5.13 1.61
C SER A 19 -11.09 3.87 2.45
N PHE A 20 -11.61 3.91 3.68
CA PHE A 20 -11.56 2.80 4.62
C PHE A 20 -12.96 2.25 4.91
N PHE A 21 -13.07 0.92 5.03
CA PHE A 21 -14.31 0.21 5.32
C PHE A 21 -14.10 -0.72 6.51
N LYS A 22 -15.06 -0.75 7.43
CA LYS A 22 -15.10 -1.70 8.54
C LYS A 22 -16.33 -2.58 8.38
N ASN A 23 -16.11 -3.88 8.14
CA ASN A 23 -17.18 -4.86 7.91
C ASN A 23 -18.21 -4.40 6.87
N GLY A 24 -17.73 -3.88 5.72
CA GLY A 24 -18.58 -3.40 4.63
C GLY A 24 -19.11 -1.97 4.80
N ILE A 25 -18.95 -1.34 5.97
CA ILE A 25 -19.46 0.02 6.24
C ILE A 25 -18.34 1.05 6.03
N GLY A 26 -18.61 2.05 5.17
CA GLY A 26 -17.69 3.16 4.89
C GLY A 26 -17.38 3.98 6.15
N GLN A 27 -16.09 4.17 6.43
CA GLN A 27 -15.59 4.98 7.56
C GLN A 27 -15.09 6.36 7.09
N GLY A 28 -15.18 6.62 5.78
CA GLY A 28 -14.75 7.87 5.16
C GLY A 28 -13.44 7.77 4.38
N VAL A 29 -12.97 8.93 3.92
CA VAL A 29 -11.75 9.10 3.14
C VAL A 29 -10.57 9.33 4.08
N ALA A 30 -9.56 8.48 4.01
CA ALA A 30 -8.32 8.59 4.77
C ALA A 30 -7.34 9.58 4.14
N PHE A 31 -7.21 9.55 2.81
CA PHE A 31 -6.31 10.43 2.04
C PHE A 31 -6.98 10.88 0.75
N LYS A 32 -6.71 12.12 0.32
CA LYS A 32 -7.10 12.68 -0.98
C LYS A 32 -5.86 13.21 -1.69
N ASP A 33 -5.95 13.28 -3.02
CA ASP A 33 -4.94 13.92 -3.87
C ASP A 33 -3.55 13.33 -3.61
N LEU A 34 -3.43 12.01 -3.79
CA LEU A 34 -2.20 11.25 -3.57
C LEU A 34 -1.11 11.65 -4.55
N CYS A 35 0.13 11.58 -4.09
CA CYS A 35 1.30 11.57 -4.94
C CYS A 35 1.19 10.46 -6.00
N GLY A 36 1.60 10.75 -7.23
CA GLY A 36 1.67 9.76 -8.30
C GLY A 36 2.71 8.69 -7.99
N GLY A 37 2.41 7.45 -8.34
CA GLY A 37 3.30 6.32 -8.09
C GLY A 37 2.56 4.98 -8.08
N ARG A 38 3.28 3.91 -7.77
CA ARG A 38 2.70 2.58 -7.54
C ARG A 38 2.55 2.37 -6.04
N TYR A 39 1.35 1.98 -5.63
CA TYR A 39 1.03 1.69 -4.24
C TYR A 39 0.76 0.19 -4.08
N TYR A 40 1.43 -0.43 -3.11
CA TYR A 40 1.24 -1.83 -2.77
C TYR A 40 0.51 -1.94 -1.43
N PRO A 41 -0.48 -2.84 -1.28
CA PRO A 41 -1.11 -3.07 0.00
C PRO A 41 -0.06 -3.59 0.99
N ALA A 42 0.05 -2.93 2.14
CA ALA A 42 1.02 -3.24 3.18
C ALA A 42 0.35 -3.27 4.55
N ALA A 43 0.87 -4.12 5.42
CA ALA A 43 0.49 -4.17 6.83
C ALA A 43 1.78 -4.17 7.65
N SER A 44 1.83 -3.31 8.65
CA SER A 44 2.87 -3.34 9.67
C SER A 44 2.27 -3.92 10.95
N MET A 45 2.99 -4.83 11.58
CA MET A 45 2.55 -5.53 12.78
C MET A 45 3.42 -5.10 13.95
N TYR A 46 2.76 -4.77 15.06
CA TYR A 46 3.42 -4.50 16.33
C TYR A 46 2.77 -5.35 17.42
N SER A 47 3.57 -5.90 18.32
CA SER A 47 3.11 -6.71 19.44
C SER A 47 3.90 -6.35 20.69
N LEU A 48 3.21 -6.19 21.81
CA LEU A 48 3.86 -5.86 23.09
C LEU A 48 4.60 -7.09 23.65
N PRO A 49 5.61 -6.88 24.52
CA PRO A 49 6.23 -7.97 25.27
C PRO A 49 5.18 -8.79 26.02
N ASN A 50 5.34 -10.11 26.03
CA ASN A 50 4.44 -11.07 26.71
C ASN A 50 2.97 -11.06 26.23
N GLN A 51 2.69 -10.49 25.06
CA GLN A 51 1.39 -10.61 24.38
C GLN A 51 1.51 -11.58 23.20
N PRO A 52 0.41 -12.24 22.79
CA PRO A 52 0.41 -13.04 21.57
C PRO A 52 0.76 -12.18 20.35
N ASN A 53 1.39 -12.81 19.35
CA ASN A 53 1.73 -12.13 18.10
C ASN A 53 0.48 -11.58 17.40
N CYS A 54 0.57 -10.36 16.90
CA CYS A 54 -0.38 -9.82 15.96
C CYS A 54 -0.32 -10.63 14.67
N ILE A 55 -1.47 -11.10 14.20
CA ILE A 55 -1.60 -11.85 12.94
C ILE A 55 -2.57 -11.09 12.04
N VAL A 56 -2.11 -10.78 10.84
CA VAL A 56 -2.93 -10.18 9.78
C VAL A 56 -2.91 -11.11 8.58
N LYS A 57 -4.07 -11.33 7.98
CA LYS A 57 -4.22 -12.06 6.73
C LYS A 57 -4.78 -11.12 5.67
N PHE A 58 -4.07 -10.99 4.55
CA PHE A 58 -4.63 -10.34 3.37
C PHE A 58 -5.58 -11.30 2.66
N ASN A 59 -6.77 -10.80 2.35
CA ASN A 59 -7.70 -11.44 1.43
C ASN A 59 -7.80 -10.56 0.18
N PHE A 60 -7.16 -10.97 -0.90
CA PHE A 60 -7.17 -10.22 -2.17
C PHE A 60 -8.40 -10.51 -3.05
N GLY A 61 -9.36 -11.30 -2.54
CA GLY A 61 -10.56 -11.70 -3.26
C GLY A 61 -10.40 -13.01 -4.04
N PRO A 62 -11.42 -13.42 -4.81
CA PRO A 62 -12.66 -12.68 -5.09
C PRO A 62 -13.72 -12.81 -3.98
N HIS A 63 -13.53 -13.70 -3.02
CA HIS A 63 -14.51 -13.98 -1.97
C HIS A 63 -14.27 -13.11 -0.73
N PHE A 64 -15.12 -12.11 -0.51
CA PHE A 64 -15.05 -11.21 0.65
C PHE A 64 -16.17 -11.53 1.65
N GLU A 65 -15.86 -11.48 2.95
CA GLU A 65 -16.87 -11.68 4.00
C GLU A 65 -17.85 -10.50 4.09
N CYS A 66 -17.35 -9.28 3.91
CA CYS A 66 -18.14 -8.05 3.98
C CYS A 66 -17.74 -7.09 2.85
N PHE A 67 -18.18 -7.37 1.63
CA PHE A 67 -17.98 -6.44 0.51
C PHE A 67 -18.85 -5.18 0.68
N PRO A 68 -18.32 -3.96 0.50
CA PRO A 68 -19.11 -2.75 0.66
C PRO A 68 -20.26 -2.67 -0.36
N THR A 69 -21.40 -2.15 0.08
CA THR A 69 -22.58 -1.92 -0.79
C THR A 69 -22.69 -0.47 -1.26
N ASP A 70 -21.93 0.44 -0.65
CA ASP A 70 -21.92 1.87 -0.95
C ASP A 70 -20.48 2.36 -1.09
N PHE A 71 -20.17 2.94 -2.25
CA PHE A 71 -18.87 3.53 -2.57
C PHE A 71 -18.97 5.07 -2.72
N GLY A 72 -20.12 5.66 -2.39
CA GLY A 72 -20.44 7.05 -2.71
C GLY A 72 -20.35 7.28 -4.23
N ASP A 73 -19.67 8.35 -4.62
CA ASP A 73 -19.48 8.72 -6.03
C ASP A 73 -18.35 7.92 -6.73
N CYS A 74 -17.70 6.99 -6.03
CA CYS A 74 -16.62 6.19 -6.60
C CYS A 74 -17.13 4.98 -7.39
N PRO A 75 -16.44 4.58 -8.47
CA PRO A 75 -16.73 3.34 -9.15
C PRO A 75 -16.45 2.13 -8.24
N ILE A 76 -17.19 1.05 -8.45
CA ILE A 76 -16.96 -0.22 -7.76
C ILE A 76 -15.55 -0.73 -8.12
N PRO A 77 -14.66 -0.98 -7.14
CA PRO A 77 -13.31 -1.43 -7.39
C PRO A 77 -13.26 -2.90 -7.82
N LYS A 78 -12.20 -3.27 -8.55
CA LYS A 78 -11.86 -4.66 -8.84
C LYS A 78 -11.06 -5.28 -7.67
N PRO A 79 -11.19 -6.58 -7.41
CA PRO A 79 -10.43 -7.25 -6.36
C PRO A 79 -8.93 -7.31 -6.71
N MET A 80 -8.07 -7.29 -5.69
CA MET A 80 -6.62 -7.28 -5.88
C MET A 80 -6.09 -8.54 -6.57
N ILE A 81 -6.80 -9.67 -6.50
CA ILE A 81 -6.45 -10.91 -7.21
C ILE A 81 -6.45 -10.74 -8.75
N GLU A 82 -7.18 -9.75 -9.27
CA GLU A 82 -7.23 -9.45 -10.72
C GLU A 82 -6.10 -8.52 -11.18
N VAL A 83 -5.34 -7.94 -10.25
CA VAL A 83 -4.24 -7.03 -10.62
C VAL A 83 -3.11 -7.83 -11.26
N PRO A 84 -2.68 -7.52 -12.50
CA PRO A 84 -1.59 -8.24 -13.13
C PRO A 84 -0.30 -8.09 -12.33
N TYR A 85 0.45 -9.18 -12.17
CA TYR A 85 1.77 -9.09 -11.58
C TYR A 85 2.69 -8.27 -12.50
N HIS A 86 3.13 -7.13 -12.00
CA HIS A 86 4.19 -6.34 -12.61
C HIS A 86 5.43 -6.62 -11.78
N GLY A 87 6.44 -7.26 -12.39
CA GLY A 87 7.67 -7.63 -11.72
C GLY A 87 8.24 -6.46 -10.90
N PHE A 88 8.83 -6.79 -9.75
CA PHE A 88 9.50 -5.82 -8.92
C PHE A 88 10.94 -5.66 -9.43
N ASP A 89 11.25 -4.52 -10.05
CA ASP A 89 12.62 -4.17 -10.44
C ASP A 89 13.41 -3.77 -9.18
N ASN A 90 14.20 -4.69 -8.63
CA ASN A 90 15.03 -4.55 -7.41
C ASN A 90 16.17 -3.50 -7.49
N ALA A 91 16.13 -2.56 -8.44
CA ALA A 91 17.17 -1.54 -8.53
C ALA A 91 16.89 -0.44 -7.49
N LEU A 92 17.73 -0.41 -6.45
CA LEU A 92 17.68 0.44 -5.24
C LEU A 92 16.78 -0.07 -4.11
N GLU A 93 17.35 -0.86 -3.20
CA GLU A 93 17.63 -0.44 -1.82
C GLU A 93 18.31 -1.60 -1.06
N ASN A 94 19.56 -1.91 -1.43
CA ASN A 94 20.47 -2.62 -0.52
C ASN A 94 21.78 -1.84 -0.54
N GLY A 95 22.03 -1.09 0.53
CA GLY A 95 23.34 -0.54 0.82
C GLY A 95 24.37 -1.65 0.71
N ALA A 96 25.41 -1.40 -0.08
CA ALA A 96 26.50 -2.33 -0.31
C ALA A 96 27.02 -2.93 1.00
N LEU A 97 26.85 -4.25 1.17
CA LEU A 97 27.67 -5.03 2.09
C LEU A 97 29.11 -4.96 1.55
N ASN A 98 29.89 -4.05 2.13
CA ASN A 98 31.32 -3.99 1.88
C ASN A 98 31.99 -5.15 2.60
N ASP A 99 32.07 -6.31 1.94
CA ASP A 99 33.00 -7.39 2.30
C ASP A 99 34.43 -6.96 1.98
N ASN A 100 35.03 -6.16 2.85
CA ASN A 100 36.48 -6.00 2.88
C ASN A 100 37.10 -7.00 3.84
N LYS A 101 37.42 -8.16 3.26
CA LYS A 101 38.49 -9.08 3.65
C LYS A 101 39.72 -8.36 4.22
N ARG A 102 40.03 -8.60 5.50
CA ARG A 102 41.38 -8.79 6.04
C ARG A 102 41.34 -9.74 7.23
#